data_AF-A0AAD8HW48-F1
#
_entry.id   AF-A0AAD8HW48-F1
#
_cell.length_a   1.000
_cell.length_b   1.000
_cell.length_c   1.000
_cell.angle_alpha   90.00
_cell.angle_beta   90.00
_cell.angle_gamma   90.00
#
_symmetry.space_group_name_H-M   'P 1'
#
loop_
_entity.id
_entity.type
_entity.pdbx_description
1 polymer ?
#
loop_
_entity_poly.entity_id
_entity_poly.type
_entity_poly.pdbx_seq_one_letter_code
_entity_poly.pdbx_strand_id
1 'polypeptide(L)'
;MDGELEKKKKARITSGEDGEEEDRISRLPDDLLHRILNNFTSVGIFPITFEDSKLDNVNVKLRGWANDKFRSREELKEYYRQLTIMLPGLGSAKILNLDLEVIEALLLIFDFLASFPSPFYALKCVKLPHGCNEASISYTLRSYLLGGSPTATIVTASPQNNMIPCTKAATTEAQNMMLQEPLGDPTKVLVNSGYMRKTVCIDTADTGVQDELMGQKCLLDSDRVRQHGAPVKRTERTANDCLSSSGGNSDFGIWRGHEVNSEFLCLLNRISNKYPETFEHFTTKNKKFCTLKLNQLCTSVNDFLRISMTDVDTEMIAEYRDVFVELQKFGFNVSWLVNRLNYIEEIRFSQPLLSELDAIECCIDDAKSKLQEFQIHLDDTKNKLKDLQALRVEKMQQIQKAFGTLGTNLLAGYTGDDLLSSP
;
A
#
# COMPACT_ATOMS: atom_id res chain seq x y z
N MET A 1 40.61 -16.62 -66.69
CA MET A 1 41.46 -16.95 -65.54
C MET A 1 41.80 -15.66 -64.82
N ASP A 2 40.83 -14.92 -64.29
CA ASP A 2 39.90 -15.24 -63.18
C ASP A 2 40.57 -15.18 -61.81
N GLY A 3 39.99 -14.31 -60.98
CA GLY A 3 40.07 -14.30 -59.53
C GLY A 3 40.88 -13.12 -58.97
N GLU A 4 40.43 -12.34 -58.00
CA GLU A 4 39.16 -12.25 -57.29
C GLU A 4 39.33 -10.99 -56.43
N LEU A 5 38.56 -9.93 -56.67
CA LEU A 5 38.66 -8.67 -55.91
C LEU A 5 37.49 -8.61 -54.93
N GLU A 6 37.77 -8.91 -53.66
CA GLU A 6 36.81 -8.84 -52.55
C GLU A 6 36.20 -7.44 -52.42
N LYS A 7 34.87 -7.38 -52.54
CA LYS A 7 34.08 -6.18 -52.29
C LYS A 7 33.85 -6.02 -50.78
N LYS A 8 34.60 -5.11 -50.13
CA LYS A 8 34.24 -4.59 -48.81
C LYS A 8 32.93 -3.78 -48.91
N LYS A 9 31.82 -4.34 -48.42
CA LYS A 9 30.57 -3.62 -48.19
C LYS A 9 30.76 -2.67 -47.00
N LYS A 10 30.78 -1.38 -47.29
CA LYS A 10 30.74 -0.28 -46.31
C LYS A 10 29.27 -0.05 -45.93
N ALA A 11 28.89 -0.39 -44.69
CA ALA A 11 27.58 -0.06 -44.16
C ALA A 11 27.50 1.46 -43.98
N ARG A 12 26.56 2.09 -44.69
CA ARG A 12 26.20 3.50 -44.57
C ARG A 12 24.90 3.53 -43.76
N ILE A 13 24.98 3.96 -42.51
CA ILE A 13 23.81 4.24 -41.69
C ILE A 13 23.20 5.53 -42.21
N THR A 14 22.10 5.42 -42.93
CA THR A 14 21.16 6.52 -43.20
C THR A 14 20.25 6.63 -41.99
N SER A 15 20.50 7.64 -41.15
CA SER A 15 19.52 8.13 -40.18
C SER A 15 18.41 8.83 -40.96
N GLY A 16 17.28 8.14 -41.08
CA GLY A 16 16.06 8.68 -41.67
C GLY A 16 14.93 7.76 -41.26
N GLU A 17 14.20 8.19 -40.24
CA GLU A 17 12.79 7.87 -40.00
C GLU A 17 12.39 8.68 -38.76
N ASP A 18 11.99 9.93 -39.03
CA ASP A 18 11.05 10.67 -38.20
C ASP A 18 9.76 9.85 -38.17
N GLY A 19 9.64 8.98 -37.17
CA GLY A 19 8.39 8.31 -36.84
C GLY A 19 7.53 9.29 -36.08
N GLU A 20 6.77 10.12 -36.80
CA GLU A 20 5.56 10.72 -36.25
C GLU A 20 4.72 9.56 -35.71
N GLU A 21 4.57 9.50 -34.39
CA GLU A 21 3.71 8.56 -33.71
C GLU A 21 2.26 8.99 -34.02
N GLU A 22 1.82 8.72 -35.25
CA GLU A 22 0.50 9.06 -35.73
C GLU A 22 -0.53 8.48 -34.76
N ASP A 23 -1.35 9.38 -34.26
CA ASP A 23 -2.38 9.18 -33.25
C ASP A 23 -3.27 8.00 -33.64
N ARG A 24 -3.03 6.83 -33.05
CA ARG A 24 -3.65 5.54 -33.45
C ARG A 24 -5.17 5.56 -33.34
N ILE A 25 -5.72 6.55 -32.63
CA ILE A 25 -7.16 6.78 -32.47
C ILE A 25 -7.77 7.29 -33.78
N SER A 26 -7.05 8.11 -34.56
CA SER A 26 -7.55 8.70 -35.82
C SER A 26 -7.78 7.69 -36.96
N ARG A 27 -7.24 6.47 -36.85
CA ARG A 27 -7.41 5.39 -37.83
C ARG A 27 -8.61 4.48 -37.56
N LEU A 28 -9.36 4.72 -36.49
CA LEU A 28 -10.57 3.97 -36.20
C LEU A 28 -11.70 4.39 -37.14
N PRO A 29 -12.56 3.47 -37.61
CA PRO A 29 -13.73 3.81 -38.42
C PRO A 29 -14.61 4.83 -37.68
N ASP A 30 -15.17 5.81 -38.40
CA ASP A 30 -16.01 6.88 -37.82
C ASP A 30 -17.14 6.34 -36.93
N ASP A 31 -17.77 5.23 -37.31
CA ASP A 31 -18.82 4.57 -36.51
C ASP A 31 -18.30 4.10 -35.13
N LEU A 32 -17.03 3.68 -35.07
CA LEU A 32 -16.38 3.18 -33.86
C LEU A 32 -15.89 4.34 -33.00
N LEU A 33 -15.40 5.42 -33.61
CA LEU A 33 -15.11 6.69 -32.93
C LEU A 33 -16.38 7.31 -32.32
N HIS A 34 -17.48 7.35 -33.08
CA HIS A 34 -18.78 7.77 -32.57
C HIS A 34 -19.25 6.88 -31.41
N ARG A 35 -19.09 5.55 -31.51
CA ARG A 35 -19.50 4.64 -30.43
C ARG A 35 -18.65 4.77 -29.16
N ILE A 36 -17.36 5.03 -29.31
CA ILE A 36 -16.43 5.25 -28.19
C ILE A 36 -16.71 6.61 -27.53
N LEU A 37 -16.85 7.68 -28.31
CA LEU A 37 -17.15 9.02 -27.78
C LEU A 37 -18.56 9.08 -27.15
N ASN A 38 -19.52 8.29 -27.65
CA ASN A 38 -20.85 8.20 -27.05
C ASN A 38 -20.84 7.54 -25.66
N ASN A 39 -19.83 6.76 -25.28
CA ASN A 39 -19.77 6.07 -24.00
C ASN A 39 -18.46 6.38 -23.26
N PHE A 40 -18.49 7.39 -22.39
CA PHE A 40 -17.34 7.79 -21.60
C PHE A 40 -17.37 7.15 -20.21
N THR A 41 -16.24 6.62 -19.74
CA THR A 41 -16.07 6.17 -18.36
C THR A 41 -14.83 6.81 -17.75
N SER A 42 -15.01 7.55 -16.65
CA SER A 42 -13.93 8.06 -15.83
C SER A 42 -13.75 7.20 -14.58
N VAL A 43 -12.49 6.95 -14.21
CA VAL A 43 -12.10 6.41 -12.91
C VAL A 43 -11.14 7.40 -12.27
N GLY A 44 -11.64 8.23 -11.35
CA GLY A 44 -10.91 9.34 -10.73
C GLY A 44 -11.46 10.71 -11.11
N ILE A 45 -10.83 11.75 -10.55
CA ILE A 45 -11.14 13.16 -10.85
C ILE A 45 -9.99 13.74 -11.66
N PHE A 46 -10.29 14.26 -12.83
CA PHE A 46 -9.34 15.00 -13.65
C PHE A 46 -10.10 16.03 -14.50
N PRO A 47 -9.44 17.15 -14.89
CA PRO A 47 -10.05 18.11 -15.81
C PRO A 47 -10.33 17.43 -17.15
N ILE A 48 -11.55 17.59 -17.65
CA ILE A 48 -11.95 17.07 -18.96
C ILE A 48 -12.71 18.18 -19.68
N THR A 49 -12.44 18.32 -20.96
CA THR A 49 -13.24 19.14 -21.87
C THR A 49 -13.54 18.30 -23.10
N PHE A 50 -14.80 18.30 -23.52
CA PHE A 50 -15.24 17.69 -24.76
C PHE A 50 -15.73 18.82 -25.66
N GLU A 51 -14.87 19.27 -26.57
CA GLU A 51 -15.28 20.24 -27.60
C GLU A 51 -16.23 19.54 -28.57
N ASP A 52 -17.46 20.07 -28.68
CA ASP A 52 -18.55 19.69 -29.60
C ASP A 52 -19.00 18.21 -29.63
N SER A 53 -18.48 17.37 -28.75
CA SER A 53 -18.83 15.94 -28.69
C SER A 53 -20.11 15.70 -27.90
N LYS A 54 -21.06 14.99 -28.51
CA LYS A 54 -22.28 14.52 -27.85
C LYS A 54 -21.97 13.26 -27.06
N LEU A 55 -22.02 13.35 -25.74
CA LEU A 55 -21.88 12.21 -24.85
C LEU A 55 -23.26 11.56 -24.63
N ASP A 56 -23.42 10.27 -24.94
CA ASP A 56 -24.68 9.57 -24.68
C ASP A 56 -24.70 9.00 -23.27
N ASN A 57 -23.72 8.18 -22.91
CA ASN A 57 -23.58 7.59 -21.60
C ASN A 57 -22.25 7.99 -20.96
N VAL A 58 -22.32 8.59 -19.79
CA VAL A 58 -21.16 8.90 -18.97
C VAL A 58 -21.23 8.05 -17.70
N ASN A 59 -20.11 7.44 -17.33
CA ASN A 59 -19.94 6.72 -16.07
C ASN A 59 -18.79 7.36 -15.31
N VAL A 60 -19.07 7.89 -14.12
CA VAL A 60 -18.04 8.48 -13.26
C VAL A 60 -17.89 7.57 -12.05
N LYS A 61 -16.66 7.09 -11.86
CA LYS A 61 -16.27 6.27 -10.72
C LYS A 61 -15.14 6.92 -9.94
N LEU A 62 -15.15 6.79 -8.63
CA LEU A 62 -13.98 7.00 -7.79
C LEU A 62 -13.50 5.64 -7.30
N ARG A 63 -12.18 5.49 -7.13
CA ARG A 63 -11.58 4.23 -6.66
C ARG A 63 -10.69 4.51 -5.48
N GLY A 64 -10.88 3.74 -4.41
CA GLY A 64 -10.01 3.76 -3.23
C GLY A 64 -10.32 4.90 -2.26
N TRP A 65 -11.42 5.63 -2.47
CA TRP A 65 -11.76 6.79 -1.67
C TRP A 65 -12.21 6.43 -0.25
N ALA A 66 -13.12 5.45 -0.11
CA ALA A 66 -13.68 5.08 1.18
C ALA A 66 -12.65 4.50 2.18
N ASN A 67 -11.46 4.13 1.68
CA ASN A 67 -10.34 3.65 2.47
C ASN A 67 -9.40 4.78 2.93
N ASP A 68 -9.48 5.97 2.32
CA ASP A 68 -8.63 7.13 2.60
C ASP A 68 -9.27 8.03 3.69
N LYS A 69 -9.71 7.41 4.80
CA LYS A 69 -10.43 8.06 5.92
C LYS A 69 -9.60 9.07 6.72
N PHE A 70 -8.38 9.39 6.27
CA PHE A 70 -7.40 10.19 7.01
C PHE A 70 -7.18 11.59 6.45
N ARG A 71 -7.87 12.00 5.37
CA ARG A 71 -7.76 13.38 4.86
C ARG A 71 -8.53 14.38 5.71
N SER A 72 -7.94 15.55 5.94
CA SER A 72 -8.63 16.67 6.59
C SER A 72 -9.81 17.15 5.76
N ARG A 73 -10.85 17.70 6.39
CA ARG A 73 -12.04 18.24 5.71
C ARG A 73 -11.67 19.29 4.64
N GLU A 74 -10.58 20.01 4.84
CA GLU A 74 -10.04 21.03 3.94
C GLU A 74 -9.35 20.43 2.71
N GLU A 75 -8.54 19.38 2.87
CA GLU A 75 -7.95 18.63 1.75
C GLU A 75 -9.04 17.94 0.91
N LEU A 76 -10.06 17.43 1.58
CA LEU A 76 -11.26 16.89 0.95
C LEU A 76 -11.96 17.95 0.10
N LYS A 77 -12.17 19.16 0.63
CA LYS A 77 -12.78 20.27 -0.12
C LYS A 77 -12.01 20.63 -1.37
N GLU A 78 -10.68 20.68 -1.34
CA GLU A 78 -9.87 21.02 -2.52
C GLU A 78 -9.91 19.92 -3.58
N TYR A 79 -9.84 18.66 -3.16
CA TYR A 79 -9.98 17.51 -4.06
C TYR A 79 -11.39 17.48 -4.69
N TYR A 80 -12.44 17.76 -3.91
CA TYR A 80 -13.80 17.87 -4.42
C TYR A 80 -14.05 19.14 -5.23
N ARG A 81 -13.26 20.20 -5.04
CA ARG A 81 -13.28 21.35 -5.95
C ARG A 81 -12.90 20.93 -7.37
N GLN A 82 -12.05 19.91 -7.53
CA GLN A 82 -11.75 19.38 -8.85
C GLN A 82 -12.94 18.70 -9.54
N LEU A 83 -13.90 18.11 -8.79
CA LEU A 83 -15.16 17.63 -9.38
C LEU A 83 -15.92 18.78 -10.04
N THR A 84 -15.92 19.98 -9.44
CA THR A 84 -16.59 21.14 -10.02
C THR A 84 -15.94 21.64 -11.32
N ILE A 85 -14.68 21.26 -11.57
CA ILE A 85 -13.98 21.53 -12.82
C ILE A 85 -14.27 20.42 -13.85
N MET A 86 -14.38 19.17 -13.40
CA MET A 86 -14.63 18.01 -14.26
C MET A 86 -16.08 17.94 -14.78
N LEU A 87 -17.08 18.19 -13.93
CA LEU A 87 -18.49 18.00 -14.27
C LEU A 87 -18.97 18.92 -15.42
N PRO A 88 -18.54 20.19 -15.55
CA PRO A 88 -18.81 21.02 -16.73
C PRO A 88 -18.39 20.37 -18.05
N GLY A 89 -17.28 19.64 -18.07
CA GLY A 89 -16.82 18.91 -19.25
C GLY A 89 -17.82 17.85 -19.72
N LEU A 90 -18.66 17.34 -18.81
CA LEU A 90 -19.65 16.29 -19.06
C LEU A 90 -21.04 16.86 -19.41
N GLY A 91 -21.17 18.16 -19.65
CA GLY A 91 -22.46 18.84 -19.79
C GLY A 91 -23.35 18.32 -20.93
N SER A 92 -22.76 17.74 -21.98
CA SER A 92 -23.47 17.16 -23.12
C SER A 92 -24.03 15.75 -22.89
N ALA A 93 -23.79 15.16 -21.71
CA ALA A 93 -24.21 13.81 -21.37
C ALA A 93 -25.74 13.63 -21.39
N LYS A 94 -26.24 12.59 -22.07
CA LYS A 94 -27.66 12.19 -21.97
C LYS A 94 -27.95 11.33 -20.74
N ILE A 95 -27.04 10.44 -20.37
CA ILE A 95 -27.20 9.52 -19.25
C ILE A 95 -25.94 9.62 -18.38
N LEU A 96 -26.10 10.05 -17.13
CA LEU A 96 -25.01 10.15 -16.17
C LEU A 96 -25.14 9.05 -15.12
N ASN A 97 -24.16 8.15 -15.06
CA ASN A 97 -24.07 7.10 -14.06
C ASN A 97 -23.01 7.52 -13.04
N LEU A 98 -23.42 7.65 -11.78
CA LEU A 98 -22.52 8.00 -10.68
C LEU A 98 -22.39 6.79 -9.78
N ASP A 99 -21.17 6.46 -9.36
CA ASP A 99 -20.99 5.46 -8.31
C ASP A 99 -21.29 6.03 -6.92
N LEU A 100 -21.23 5.16 -5.90
CA LEU A 100 -21.55 5.53 -4.53
C LEU A 100 -20.56 6.58 -3.98
N GLU A 101 -19.28 6.39 -4.26
CA GLU A 101 -18.21 7.28 -3.80
C GLU A 101 -18.37 8.70 -4.39
N VAL A 102 -18.79 8.83 -5.65
CA VAL A 102 -19.08 10.13 -6.29
C VAL A 102 -20.30 10.79 -5.66
N ILE A 103 -21.37 10.04 -5.38
CA ILE A 103 -22.55 10.62 -4.72
C ILE A 103 -22.20 11.13 -3.32
N GLU A 104 -21.44 10.36 -2.54
CA GLU A 104 -20.96 10.77 -1.22
C GLU A 104 -20.07 12.03 -1.31
N ALA A 105 -19.18 12.08 -2.30
CA ALA A 105 -18.35 13.25 -2.58
C ALA A 105 -19.19 14.51 -2.84
N LEU A 106 -20.19 14.40 -3.72
CA LEU A 106 -21.08 15.52 -4.04
C LEU A 106 -21.93 15.96 -2.84
N LEU A 107 -22.35 15.02 -2.00
CA LEU A 107 -23.05 15.30 -0.75
C LEU A 107 -22.17 15.98 0.30
N LEU A 108 -20.84 15.86 0.23
CA LEU A 108 -19.93 16.57 1.13
C LEU A 108 -19.65 18.01 0.69
N ILE A 109 -19.82 18.32 -0.60
CA ILE A 109 -19.62 19.66 -1.17
C ILE A 109 -20.89 20.35 -1.66
N PHE A 110 -22.09 19.85 -1.31
CA PHE A 110 -23.34 20.39 -1.85
C PHE A 110 -23.55 21.88 -1.53
N ASP A 111 -23.08 22.36 -0.38
CA ASP A 111 -23.12 23.79 -0.02
C ASP A 111 -22.33 24.65 -1.03
N PHE A 112 -21.21 24.13 -1.52
CA PHE A 112 -20.41 24.78 -2.55
C PHE A 112 -21.10 24.68 -3.91
N LEU A 113 -21.64 23.51 -4.25
CA LEU A 113 -22.40 23.29 -5.50
C LEU A 113 -23.63 24.20 -5.61
N ALA A 114 -24.25 24.57 -4.49
CA ALA A 114 -25.37 25.50 -4.44
C ALA A 114 -25.09 26.85 -5.13
N SER A 115 -23.82 27.25 -5.18
CA SER A 115 -23.38 28.50 -5.79
C SER A 115 -23.14 28.42 -7.31
N PHE A 116 -23.17 27.21 -7.89
CA PHE A 116 -22.91 26.99 -9.31
C PHE A 116 -24.19 26.59 -10.05
N PRO A 117 -24.39 27.05 -11.30
CA PRO A 117 -25.44 26.53 -12.15
C PRO A 117 -25.16 25.05 -12.48
N SER A 118 -26.24 24.32 -12.78
CA SER A 118 -26.14 22.95 -13.25
C SER A 118 -25.33 22.88 -14.56
N PRO A 119 -24.28 22.04 -14.65
CA PRO A 119 -23.46 21.95 -15.85
C PRO A 119 -24.11 21.12 -16.98
N PHE A 120 -25.20 20.40 -16.69
CA PHE A 120 -25.77 19.41 -17.60
C PHE A 120 -26.93 19.97 -18.42
N TYR A 121 -26.71 20.20 -19.71
CA TYR A 121 -27.69 20.82 -20.61
C TYR A 121 -28.38 19.84 -21.57
N ALA A 122 -27.93 18.58 -21.63
CA ALA A 122 -28.49 17.55 -22.51
C ALA A 122 -28.99 16.30 -21.76
N LEU A 123 -29.12 16.38 -20.44
CA LEU A 123 -29.40 15.24 -19.59
C LEU A 123 -30.82 14.71 -19.82
N LYS A 124 -30.95 13.39 -19.89
CA LYS A 124 -32.22 12.67 -19.84
C LYS A 124 -32.40 11.97 -18.50
N CYS A 125 -31.35 11.37 -17.96
CA CYS A 125 -31.40 10.82 -16.62
C CYS A 125 -30.05 10.74 -15.89
N VAL A 126 -30.12 10.79 -14.55
CA VAL A 126 -29.03 10.40 -13.64
C VAL A 126 -29.36 9.02 -13.09
N LYS A 127 -28.47 8.04 -13.25
CA LYS A 127 -28.61 6.73 -12.62
C LYS A 127 -27.84 6.69 -11.32
N LEU A 128 -28.55 6.40 -10.24
CA LEU A 128 -27.96 6.22 -8.92
C LEU A 128 -27.45 4.79 -8.72
N PRO A 129 -26.39 4.61 -7.91
CA PRO A 129 -25.87 3.30 -7.59
C PRO A 129 -26.88 2.52 -6.72
N HIS A 130 -26.74 1.20 -6.69
CA HIS A 130 -27.59 0.35 -5.88
C HIS A 130 -27.44 0.70 -4.38
N GLY A 131 -28.56 0.90 -3.70
CA GLY A 131 -28.59 1.32 -2.29
C GLY A 131 -28.80 2.82 -2.07
N CYS A 132 -28.65 3.67 -3.10
CA CYS A 132 -29.02 5.08 -3.01
C CYS A 132 -30.50 5.27 -3.31
N ASN A 133 -31.22 5.91 -2.39
CA ASN A 133 -32.60 6.33 -2.59
C ASN A 133 -32.63 7.73 -3.23
N GLU A 134 -33.55 7.98 -4.15
CA GLU A 134 -33.76 9.34 -4.67
C GLU A 134 -34.09 10.32 -3.54
N ALA A 135 -34.81 9.86 -2.51
CA ALA A 135 -35.16 10.67 -1.34
C ALA A 135 -33.94 11.08 -0.49
N SER A 136 -32.78 10.41 -0.61
CA SER A 136 -31.57 10.82 0.13
C SER A 136 -30.79 11.94 -0.56
N ILE A 137 -31.17 12.31 -1.79
CA ILE A 137 -30.55 13.42 -2.50
C ILE A 137 -31.18 14.73 -2.02
N SER A 138 -30.35 15.62 -1.49
CA SER A 138 -30.80 16.95 -1.09
C SER A 138 -31.39 17.73 -2.26
N TYR A 139 -32.34 18.62 -1.99
CA TYR A 139 -32.92 19.48 -3.02
C TYR A 139 -31.84 20.27 -3.79
N THR A 140 -30.82 20.75 -3.08
CA THR A 140 -29.67 21.46 -3.67
C THR A 140 -28.90 20.60 -4.65
N LEU A 141 -28.52 19.37 -4.26
CA LEU A 141 -27.79 18.47 -5.14
C LEU A 141 -28.65 18.06 -6.35
N ARG A 142 -29.94 17.82 -6.13
CA ARG A 142 -30.91 17.56 -7.21
C ARG A 142 -30.97 18.72 -8.20
N SER A 143 -31.07 19.95 -7.71
CA SER A 143 -31.09 21.15 -8.53
C SER A 143 -29.79 21.34 -9.30
N TYR A 144 -28.64 21.03 -8.70
CA TYR A 144 -27.35 21.06 -9.39
C TYR A 144 -27.22 19.99 -10.49
N LEU A 145 -27.69 18.77 -10.26
CA LEU A 145 -27.59 17.68 -11.24
C LEU A 145 -28.58 17.81 -12.40
N LEU A 146 -29.80 18.32 -12.15
CA LEU A 146 -30.88 18.35 -13.14
C LEU A 146 -31.23 19.76 -13.64
N GLY A 147 -30.73 20.82 -13.01
CA GLY A 147 -31.21 22.19 -13.25
C GLY A 147 -31.01 22.70 -14.67
N GLY A 148 -30.00 22.19 -15.39
CA GLY A 148 -29.75 22.54 -16.79
C GLY A 148 -30.61 21.74 -17.77
N SER A 149 -31.30 20.70 -17.31
CA SER A 149 -32.12 19.80 -18.11
C SER A 149 -33.46 19.50 -17.41
N PRO A 150 -34.46 20.40 -17.48
CA PRO A 150 -35.68 20.31 -16.70
C PRO A 150 -36.52 19.04 -16.91
N THR A 151 -36.36 18.38 -18.06
CA THR A 151 -37.04 17.13 -18.39
C THR A 151 -36.33 15.88 -17.85
N ALA A 152 -35.14 16.05 -17.27
CA ALA A 152 -34.32 14.94 -16.80
C ALA A 152 -34.83 14.37 -15.47
N THR A 153 -34.65 13.06 -15.28
CA THR A 153 -35.10 12.35 -14.07
C THR A 153 -33.97 11.61 -13.38
N ILE A 154 -34.13 11.36 -12.08
CA ILE A 154 -33.24 10.46 -11.35
C ILE A 154 -33.84 9.05 -11.41
N VAL A 155 -33.03 8.08 -11.83
CA VAL A 155 -33.43 6.67 -11.90
C VAL A 155 -32.63 5.91 -10.86
N THR A 156 -33.32 5.33 -9.89
CA THR A 156 -32.73 4.38 -8.96
C THR A 156 -32.73 2.98 -9.60
N ALA A 157 -31.65 2.23 -9.39
CA ALA A 157 -31.67 0.81 -9.72
C ALA A 157 -32.72 0.13 -8.82
N SER A 158 -33.87 -0.21 -9.38
CA SER A 158 -34.94 -0.93 -8.69
C SER A 158 -34.36 -2.19 -8.01
N PRO A 159 -34.72 -2.49 -6.75
CA PRO A 159 -34.31 -3.74 -6.13
C PRO A 159 -34.96 -4.88 -6.90
N GLN A 160 -34.18 -5.61 -7.71
CA GLN A 160 -34.59 -6.91 -8.25
C GLN A 160 -34.61 -7.93 -7.11
N ASN A 161 -35.59 -7.79 -6.21
CA ASN A 161 -36.03 -8.85 -5.32
C ASN A 161 -37.25 -9.48 -5.99
N ASN A 162 -36.99 -10.47 -6.84
CA ASN A 162 -37.80 -11.67 -7.09
C ASN A 162 -37.29 -12.37 -8.36
N MET A 163 -36.53 -13.45 -8.14
CA MET A 163 -36.47 -14.55 -9.10
C MET A 163 -37.90 -15.00 -9.40
N ILE A 164 -38.32 -14.87 -10.65
CA ILE A 164 -39.40 -15.69 -11.22
C ILE A 164 -38.72 -16.61 -12.24
N PRO A 165 -38.82 -17.95 -12.10
CA PRO A 165 -38.26 -18.86 -13.08
C PRO A 165 -39.00 -18.67 -14.41
N CYS A 166 -38.25 -18.29 -15.44
CA CYS A 166 -38.79 -18.09 -16.79
C CYS A 166 -39.34 -19.43 -17.31
N THR A 167 -40.66 -19.53 -17.33
CA THR A 167 -41.40 -20.65 -17.91
C THR A 167 -41.64 -20.33 -19.39
N LYS A 168 -41.40 -21.32 -20.26
CA LYS A 168 -41.55 -21.26 -21.72
C LYS A 168 -42.97 -20.88 -22.18
N ALA A 169 -43.04 -20.00 -23.19
CA ALA A 169 -43.94 -20.04 -24.36
C ALA A 169 -43.32 -19.11 -25.43
N ALA A 170 -42.90 -19.58 -26.62
CA ALA A 170 -43.70 -19.68 -27.86
C ALA A 170 -44.42 -18.35 -28.18
N THR A 171 -44.29 -17.68 -29.34
CA THR A 171 -44.09 -18.17 -30.72
C THR A 171 -43.79 -16.96 -31.62
N THR A 172 -42.87 -17.07 -32.58
CA THR A 172 -43.09 -16.53 -33.94
C THR A 172 -42.16 -17.26 -34.90
N GLU A 173 -42.76 -18.09 -35.75
CA GLU A 173 -42.15 -18.75 -36.89
C GLU A 173 -41.87 -17.73 -38.00
N ALA A 174 -40.72 -17.86 -38.66
CA ALA A 174 -40.65 -17.98 -40.12
C ALA A 174 -39.21 -18.25 -40.60
N GLN A 175 -39.05 -19.40 -41.28
CA GLN A 175 -38.12 -19.64 -42.38
C GLN A 175 -36.63 -19.88 -42.04
N ASN A 176 -36.26 -21.15 -41.80
CA ASN A 176 -35.68 -21.99 -42.86
C ASN A 176 -35.41 -23.42 -42.36
N MET A 177 -36.01 -24.38 -43.07
CA MET A 177 -35.81 -25.82 -42.90
C MET A 177 -34.48 -26.26 -43.52
N MET A 178 -33.71 -27.10 -42.84
CA MET A 178 -33.36 -28.44 -43.36
C MET A 178 -32.61 -29.33 -42.34
N LEU A 179 -33.19 -30.52 -42.13
CA LEU A 179 -32.62 -31.81 -41.68
C LEU A 179 -32.26 -32.07 -40.19
N GLN A 180 -33.16 -32.79 -39.51
CA GLN A 180 -32.89 -33.76 -38.43
C GLN A 180 -32.38 -35.09 -39.06
N GLU A 181 -31.71 -36.05 -38.39
CA GLU A 181 -32.01 -36.85 -37.17
C GLU A 181 -30.79 -37.82 -36.93
N PRO A 182 -30.71 -38.71 -35.90
CA PRO A 182 -31.04 -38.54 -34.49
C PRO A 182 -30.10 -39.30 -33.49
N LEU A 183 -30.43 -39.13 -32.19
CA LEU A 183 -30.40 -40.09 -31.08
C LEU A 183 -29.09 -40.46 -30.36
N GLY A 184 -29.08 -40.14 -29.06
CA GLY A 184 -28.21 -40.77 -28.06
C GLY A 184 -28.19 -40.04 -26.71
N ASP A 185 -29.22 -40.24 -25.89
CA ASP A 185 -29.18 -40.08 -24.43
C ASP A 185 -29.35 -41.50 -23.84
N PRO A 186 -28.83 -41.85 -22.62
CA PRO A 186 -29.23 -41.09 -21.44
C PRO A 186 -28.30 -41.11 -20.19
N THR A 187 -28.69 -40.25 -19.23
CA THR A 187 -28.57 -40.39 -17.76
C THR A 187 -27.22 -40.10 -17.10
N LYS A 188 -27.17 -39.04 -16.29
CA LYS A 188 -26.92 -39.14 -14.83
C LYS A 188 -27.28 -37.85 -14.08
N VAL A 189 -27.78 -38.10 -12.87
CA VAL A 189 -28.50 -37.24 -11.94
C VAL A 189 -27.55 -36.62 -10.91
N LEU A 190 -27.89 -35.39 -10.49
CA LEU A 190 -27.55 -34.61 -9.27
C LEU A 190 -26.21 -34.87 -8.55
N VAL A 191 -25.48 -33.78 -8.22
CA VAL A 191 -25.38 -33.26 -6.83
C VAL A 191 -24.88 -31.80 -6.86
N ASN A 192 -25.61 -30.94 -6.14
CA ASN A 192 -25.26 -29.56 -5.77
C ASN A 192 -23.91 -29.50 -5.03
N SER A 193 -22.93 -28.73 -5.55
CA SER A 193 -21.82 -28.24 -4.72
C SER A 193 -22.17 -26.85 -4.17
N GLY A 194 -22.72 -26.83 -2.96
CA GLY A 194 -22.90 -25.62 -2.19
C GLY A 194 -21.55 -24.94 -1.93
N TYR A 195 -21.46 -23.67 -2.28
CA TYR A 195 -20.32 -22.81 -1.98
C TYR A 195 -20.30 -22.52 -0.48
N MET A 196 -19.68 -23.42 0.29
CA MET A 196 -19.43 -23.19 1.71
C MET A 196 -18.35 -22.13 1.87
N ARG A 197 -18.77 -20.96 2.35
CA ARG A 197 -17.89 -19.96 2.95
C ARG A 197 -17.26 -20.61 4.19
N LYS A 198 -16.03 -21.13 4.06
CA LYS A 198 -15.26 -21.62 5.19
C LYS A 198 -14.81 -20.41 6.00
N THR A 199 -15.59 -20.04 7.00
CA THR A 199 -15.09 -19.26 8.13
C THR A 199 -14.06 -20.12 8.84
N VAL A 200 -12.79 -19.84 8.57
CA VAL A 200 -11.71 -20.29 9.44
C VAL A 200 -11.86 -19.46 10.71
N CYS A 201 -12.34 -20.08 11.78
CA CYS A 201 -12.08 -19.60 13.13
C CYS A 201 -10.57 -19.58 13.30
N ILE A 202 -9.97 -18.40 13.31
CA ILE A 202 -8.67 -18.21 13.91
C ILE A 202 -8.96 -18.19 15.40
N ASP A 203 -8.77 -19.33 16.06
CA ASP A 203 -8.54 -19.32 17.48
C ASP A 203 -7.32 -18.43 17.71
N THR A 204 -7.56 -17.27 18.33
CA THR A 204 -6.54 -16.45 18.96
C THR A 204 -5.87 -17.29 20.03
N ALA A 205 -4.86 -18.05 19.63
CA ALA A 205 -3.79 -18.44 20.52
C ALA A 205 -3.02 -17.17 20.87
N ASP A 206 -3.28 -16.71 22.09
CA ASP A 206 -2.49 -15.81 22.90
C ASP A 206 -0.98 -16.03 22.64
N THR A 207 -0.43 -15.24 21.72
CA THR A 207 1.00 -15.07 21.57
C THR A 207 1.32 -13.76 22.24
N GLY A 208 1.51 -13.86 23.56
CA GLY A 208 2.11 -12.81 24.36
C GLY A 208 3.36 -12.31 23.66
N VAL A 209 3.34 -11.02 23.34
CA VAL A 209 4.51 -10.24 22.97
C VAL A 209 5.41 -10.23 24.20
N GLN A 210 6.37 -11.15 24.25
CA GLN A 210 7.61 -10.92 24.98
C GLN A 210 8.61 -10.37 23.96
N ASP A 211 8.92 -9.09 24.12
CA ASP A 211 10.13 -8.47 23.62
C ASP A 211 11.34 -9.29 24.11
N GLU A 212 11.89 -10.14 23.24
CA GLU A 212 13.21 -10.73 23.42
C GLU A 212 14.18 -10.09 22.43
N LEU A 213 14.54 -8.86 22.75
CA LEU A 213 15.71 -8.15 22.24
C LEU A 213 16.98 -8.85 22.78
N MET A 214 17.27 -10.05 22.28
CA MET A 214 18.53 -10.75 22.51
C MET A 214 19.58 -10.19 21.56
N GLY A 215 20.19 -9.09 22.00
CA GLY A 215 21.47 -8.62 21.47
C GLY A 215 22.57 -9.64 21.75
N GLN A 216 22.80 -10.56 20.81
CA GLN A 216 24.04 -11.35 20.79
C GLN A 216 25.11 -10.58 20.00
N LYS A 217 25.80 -9.68 20.71
CA LYS A 217 27.14 -9.24 20.34
C LYS A 217 28.07 -10.46 20.39
N CYS A 218 28.43 -11.01 19.23
CA CYS A 218 29.75 -11.64 19.11
C CYS A 218 30.78 -10.52 19.21
N LEU A 219 31.23 -10.28 20.43
CA LEU A 219 32.26 -9.33 20.78
C LEU A 219 33.60 -9.89 20.27
N LEU A 220 34.00 -9.47 19.06
CA LEU A 220 35.39 -9.49 18.64
C LEU A 220 36.11 -8.42 19.47
N ASP A 221 36.66 -8.81 20.62
CA ASP A 221 37.52 -7.96 21.42
C ASP A 221 38.96 -8.12 20.90
N SER A 222 39.39 -7.13 20.11
CA SER A 222 40.80 -6.92 19.81
C SER A 222 41.06 -5.43 19.97
N ASP A 223 42.07 -5.13 20.79
CA ASP A 223 42.62 -3.84 21.16
C ASP A 223 41.85 -2.97 22.17
N ARG A 224 42.27 -3.07 23.45
CA ARG A 224 43.02 -1.95 24.09
C ARG A 224 43.69 -2.36 25.40
N VAL A 225 45.03 -2.40 25.35
CA VAL A 225 45.92 -2.32 26.51
C VAL A 225 45.73 -0.98 27.22
N ARG A 226 45.28 -0.99 28.48
CA ARG A 226 45.72 -0.04 29.50
C ARG A 226 45.84 -0.72 30.87
N GLN A 227 47.08 -0.75 31.33
CA GLN A 227 47.50 -1.08 32.69
C GLN A 227 46.79 -0.19 33.71
N HIS A 228 46.36 -0.75 34.85
CA HIS A 228 46.45 -0.13 36.18
C HIS A 228 46.46 -1.27 37.22
N GLY A 229 47.44 -1.21 38.12
CA GLY A 229 47.69 -2.24 39.14
C GLY A 229 47.11 -1.91 40.51
N ALA A 230 46.89 -2.94 41.31
CA ALA A 230 47.11 -2.97 42.77
C ALA A 230 47.03 -4.43 43.29
N PRO A 231 47.71 -4.77 44.39
CA PRO A 231 48.10 -6.15 44.70
C PRO A 231 47.15 -6.80 45.71
N VAL A 232 46.83 -8.09 45.50
CA VAL A 232 46.17 -8.91 46.53
C VAL A 232 46.95 -10.19 46.78
N LYS A 233 47.07 -10.47 48.08
CA LYS A 233 47.97 -11.40 48.75
C LYS A 233 47.72 -12.87 48.39
N ARG A 234 48.86 -13.55 48.22
CA ARG A 234 49.17 -14.93 48.62
C ARG A 234 48.06 -15.70 49.35
N THR A 235 47.68 -16.83 48.74
CA THR A 235 47.46 -18.08 49.47
C THR A 235 48.15 -19.21 48.72
N GLU A 236 49.05 -19.91 49.42
CA GLU A 236 49.82 -21.05 48.96
C GLU A 236 48.98 -22.34 48.85
N ARG A 237 49.55 -23.29 48.08
CA ARG A 237 49.18 -24.71 47.88
C ARG A 237 48.17 -24.94 46.75
N THR A 238 48.42 -25.80 45.77
CA THR A 238 49.14 -27.07 45.80
C THR A 238 49.68 -27.38 44.40
N ALA A 239 50.90 -27.90 44.34
CA ALA A 239 51.51 -28.43 43.15
C ALA A 239 50.65 -29.55 42.55
N ASN A 240 50.32 -29.42 41.27
CA ASN A 240 50.11 -30.54 40.36
C ASN A 240 50.53 -30.07 38.98
N ASP A 241 51.63 -30.65 38.52
CA ASP A 241 52.16 -30.53 37.18
C ASP A 241 51.13 -31.05 36.17
N CYS A 242 50.33 -30.14 35.64
CA CYS A 242 49.75 -30.31 34.31
C CYS A 242 50.38 -29.24 33.45
N LEU A 243 51.44 -29.65 32.74
CA LEU A 243 51.89 -29.06 31.48
C LEU A 243 50.68 -28.98 30.53
N SER A 244 49.85 -27.95 30.74
CA SER A 244 48.91 -27.49 29.75
C SER A 244 49.79 -26.88 28.66
N SER A 245 49.97 -27.66 27.60
CA SER A 245 50.51 -27.22 26.33
C SER A 245 49.76 -25.96 25.88
N SER A 246 50.25 -24.81 26.31
CA SER A 246 50.11 -23.52 25.65
C SER A 246 50.87 -23.65 24.32
N GLY A 247 50.23 -24.29 23.35
CA GLY A 247 50.88 -24.79 22.16
C GLY A 247 49.92 -24.75 20.97
N GLY A 248 49.93 -23.61 20.29
CA GLY A 248 49.27 -23.41 19.02
C GLY A 248 47.92 -22.73 19.15
N ASN A 249 47.91 -21.40 19.01
CA ASN A 249 46.74 -20.66 18.53
C ASN A 249 46.50 -21.10 17.08
N SER A 250 46.05 -22.35 16.90
CA SER A 250 45.75 -22.90 15.59
C SER A 250 44.46 -22.24 15.13
N ASP A 251 44.56 -21.37 14.12
CA ASP A 251 43.42 -20.67 13.53
C ASP A 251 42.40 -21.63 12.89
N PHE A 252 42.69 -22.94 12.91
CA PHE A 252 41.89 -24.00 12.34
C PHE A 252 41.17 -24.86 13.38
N GLY A 253 39.90 -25.14 13.10
CA GLY A 253 39.06 -26.11 13.79
C GLY A 253 38.77 -27.35 12.93
N ILE A 254 38.28 -28.43 13.54
CA ILE A 254 37.91 -29.66 12.83
C ILE A 254 36.39 -29.78 12.72
N TRP A 255 35.87 -29.80 11.49
CA TRP A 255 34.46 -30.03 11.19
C TRP A 255 34.28 -31.33 10.40
N ARG A 256 33.59 -32.32 11.00
CA ARG A 256 33.39 -33.68 10.43
C ARG A 256 34.68 -34.34 9.90
N GLY A 257 35.81 -34.10 10.57
CA GLY A 257 37.12 -34.65 10.18
C GLY A 257 37.89 -33.85 9.13
N HIS A 258 37.39 -32.67 8.74
CA HIS A 258 38.06 -31.72 7.85
C HIS A 258 38.53 -30.49 8.63
N GLU A 259 39.73 -30.02 8.32
CA GLU A 259 40.26 -28.77 8.86
C GLU A 259 39.54 -27.59 8.19
N VAL A 260 39.06 -26.63 8.96
CA VAL A 260 38.36 -25.41 8.52
C VAL A 260 38.79 -24.24 9.40
N ASN A 261 38.62 -23.00 8.96
CA ASN A 261 38.90 -21.87 9.85
C ASN A 261 38.00 -21.94 11.09
N SER A 262 38.57 -21.67 12.27
CA SER A 262 37.88 -21.81 13.56
C SER A 262 36.62 -20.93 13.65
N GLU A 263 36.65 -19.74 13.05
CA GLU A 263 35.50 -18.83 12.92
C GLU A 263 34.31 -19.43 12.16
N PHE A 264 34.56 -20.38 11.26
CA PHE A 264 33.52 -20.99 10.42
C PHE A 264 32.86 -22.21 11.05
N LEU A 265 33.39 -22.76 12.14
CA LEU A 265 32.81 -23.93 12.81
C LEU A 265 31.34 -23.71 13.20
N CYS A 266 31.05 -22.55 13.78
CA CYS A 266 29.70 -22.19 14.20
C CYS A 266 28.75 -22.06 12.99
N LEU A 267 29.23 -21.45 11.91
CA LEU A 267 28.46 -21.29 10.68
C LEU A 267 28.14 -22.64 10.02
N LEU A 268 29.14 -23.51 9.88
CA LEU A 268 28.96 -24.85 9.31
C LEU A 268 27.99 -25.71 10.12
N ASN A 269 28.08 -25.67 11.45
CA ASN A 269 27.13 -26.36 12.31
C ASN A 269 25.71 -25.81 12.13
N ARG A 270 25.56 -24.49 12.04
CA ARG A 270 24.25 -23.86 11.80
C ARG A 270 23.66 -24.25 10.45
N ILE A 271 24.46 -24.22 9.38
CA ILE A 271 24.03 -24.64 8.04
C ILE A 271 23.66 -26.12 8.05
N SER A 272 24.50 -26.98 8.64
CA SER A 272 24.24 -28.42 8.68
C SER A 272 22.99 -28.79 9.48
N ASN A 273 22.64 -28.02 10.51
CA ASN A 273 21.46 -28.28 11.31
C ASN A 273 20.19 -27.76 10.62
N LYS A 274 20.27 -26.60 9.96
CA LYS A 274 19.10 -25.95 9.36
C LYS A 274 18.81 -26.41 7.92
N TYR A 275 19.87 -26.73 7.17
CA TYR A 275 19.84 -27.09 5.75
C TYR A 275 20.74 -28.32 5.50
N PRO A 276 20.42 -29.48 6.10
CA PRO A 276 21.26 -30.68 6.04
C PRO A 276 21.56 -31.13 4.60
N GLU A 277 20.63 -30.91 3.67
CA GLU A 277 20.74 -31.19 2.23
C GLU A 277 21.93 -30.48 1.58
N THR A 278 22.40 -29.36 2.16
CA THR A 278 23.56 -28.60 1.66
C THR A 278 24.78 -29.49 1.46
N PHE A 279 24.95 -30.51 2.30
CA PHE A 279 26.11 -31.40 2.30
C PHE A 279 25.83 -32.80 1.74
N GLU A 280 24.64 -33.07 1.21
CA GLU A 280 24.23 -34.43 0.77
C GLU A 280 25.14 -35.00 -0.32
N HIS A 281 25.53 -34.16 -1.28
CA HIS A 281 26.40 -34.56 -2.39
C HIS A 281 27.88 -34.21 -2.16
N PHE A 282 28.22 -33.69 -0.98
CA PHE A 282 29.58 -33.30 -0.63
C PHE A 282 30.42 -34.55 -0.29
N THR A 283 31.00 -35.18 -1.32
CA THR A 283 31.78 -36.42 -1.18
C THR A 283 33.17 -36.29 -1.81
N THR A 284 34.08 -35.56 -1.16
CA THR A 284 35.44 -35.40 -1.67
C THR A 284 36.44 -36.21 -0.83
N LYS A 285 37.25 -37.07 -1.45
CA LYS A 285 38.26 -37.90 -0.77
C LYS A 285 39.54 -37.13 -0.39
N ASN A 286 39.83 -36.03 -1.10
CA ASN A 286 41.02 -35.21 -0.86
C ASN A 286 40.75 -34.16 0.24
N LYS A 287 41.35 -34.37 1.42
CA LYS A 287 41.16 -33.49 2.60
C LYS A 287 41.46 -32.02 2.34
N LYS A 288 42.55 -31.70 1.61
CA LYS A 288 42.92 -30.30 1.32
C LYS A 288 41.87 -29.60 0.45
N PHE A 289 41.33 -30.33 -0.52
CA PHE A 289 40.30 -29.80 -1.40
C PHE A 289 38.96 -29.65 -0.67
N CYS A 290 38.63 -30.54 0.28
CA CYS A 290 37.48 -30.36 1.16
C CYS A 290 37.59 -29.07 1.98
N THR A 291 38.74 -28.85 2.62
CA THR A 291 39.00 -27.63 3.41
C THR A 291 38.81 -26.38 2.57
N LEU A 292 39.39 -26.32 1.38
CA LEU A 292 39.23 -25.19 0.46
C LEU A 292 37.75 -24.92 0.12
N LYS A 293 37.01 -25.98 -0.24
CA LYS A 293 35.58 -25.87 -0.57
C LYS A 293 34.72 -25.41 0.60
N LEU A 294 34.97 -25.95 1.80
CA LEU A 294 34.23 -25.59 3.01
C LEU A 294 34.50 -24.13 3.40
N ASN A 295 35.76 -23.69 3.34
CA ASN A 295 36.12 -22.30 3.58
C ASN A 295 35.47 -21.38 2.53
N GLN A 296 35.51 -21.75 1.24
CA GLN A 296 34.84 -20.97 0.18
C GLN A 296 33.33 -20.84 0.40
N LEU A 297 32.65 -21.94 0.78
CA LEU A 297 31.23 -21.91 1.15
C LEU A 297 30.98 -20.93 2.30
N CYS A 298 31.80 -20.99 3.36
CA CYS A 298 31.61 -20.17 4.55
C CYS A 298 31.87 -18.69 4.29
N THR A 299 32.95 -18.36 3.57
CA THR A 299 33.22 -16.98 3.13
C THR A 299 32.06 -16.44 2.31
N SER A 300 31.64 -17.18 1.28
CA SER A 300 30.53 -16.74 0.40
C SER A 300 29.22 -16.55 1.15
N VAL A 301 28.87 -17.47 2.06
CA VAL A 301 27.67 -17.35 2.91
C VAL A 301 27.79 -16.18 3.88
N ASN A 302 28.94 -16.02 4.53
CA ASN A 302 29.15 -14.95 5.51
C ASN A 302 29.11 -13.58 4.84
N ASP A 303 29.74 -13.44 3.67
CA ASP A 303 29.71 -12.20 2.88
C ASP A 303 28.28 -11.90 2.44
N PHE A 304 27.56 -12.90 1.90
CA PHE A 304 26.15 -12.76 1.52
C PHE A 304 25.25 -12.32 2.68
N LEU A 305 25.46 -12.86 3.89
CA LEU A 305 24.68 -12.51 5.07
C LEU A 305 25.01 -11.11 5.64
N ARG A 306 26.16 -10.54 5.27
CA ARG A 306 26.61 -9.22 5.74
C ARG A 306 26.15 -8.08 4.83
N ILE A 307 25.62 -8.38 3.64
CA ILE A 307 25.15 -7.36 2.71
C ILE A 307 23.97 -6.61 3.35
N SER A 308 24.08 -5.29 3.42
CA SER A 308 22.93 -4.46 3.74
C SER A 308 21.97 -4.47 2.57
N MET A 309 20.67 -4.59 2.84
CA MET A 309 19.67 -4.48 1.78
C MET A 309 19.89 -3.22 0.95
N THR A 310 20.27 -2.07 1.55
CA THR A 310 20.43 -0.77 0.85
C THR A 310 21.48 -0.79 -0.26
N ASP A 311 22.43 -1.69 -0.16
CA ASP A 311 23.61 -1.74 -1.02
C ASP A 311 23.46 -2.81 -2.12
N VAL A 312 22.33 -3.53 -2.12
CA VAL A 312 22.03 -4.56 -3.13
C VAL A 312 21.60 -3.88 -4.42
N ASP A 313 22.42 -4.03 -5.46
CA ASP A 313 22.09 -3.68 -6.84
C ASP A 313 21.98 -4.93 -7.74
N THR A 314 21.64 -4.71 -9.01
CA THR A 314 21.45 -5.80 -9.98
C THR A 314 22.75 -6.52 -10.32
N GLU A 315 23.90 -5.81 -10.29
CA GLU A 315 25.21 -6.38 -10.59
C GLU A 315 25.64 -7.33 -9.48
N MET A 316 25.52 -6.90 -8.22
CA MET A 316 25.80 -7.71 -7.04
C MET A 316 24.94 -8.98 -7.01
N ILE A 317 23.65 -8.90 -7.37
CA ILE A 317 22.80 -10.10 -7.47
C ILE A 317 23.33 -11.06 -8.53
N ALA A 318 23.75 -10.57 -9.70
CA ALA A 318 24.34 -11.42 -10.73
C ALA A 318 25.64 -12.09 -10.25
N GLU A 319 26.52 -11.33 -9.58
CA GLU A 319 27.75 -11.87 -8.99
C GLU A 319 27.47 -13.00 -7.99
N TYR A 320 26.51 -12.82 -7.07
CA TYR A 320 26.16 -13.87 -6.12
C TYR A 320 25.52 -15.09 -6.79
N ARG A 321 24.76 -14.92 -7.87
CA ARG A 321 24.26 -16.06 -8.67
C ARG A 321 25.41 -16.88 -9.22
N ASP A 322 26.44 -16.24 -9.77
CA ASP A 322 27.63 -16.92 -10.30
C ASP A 322 28.40 -17.65 -9.20
N VAL A 323 28.60 -17.00 -8.04
CA VAL A 323 29.22 -17.63 -6.86
C VAL A 323 28.43 -18.87 -6.42
N PHE A 324 27.09 -18.80 -6.39
CA PHE A 324 26.27 -19.95 -6.00
C PHE A 324 26.32 -21.08 -7.04
N VAL A 325 26.42 -20.78 -8.33
CA VAL A 325 26.64 -21.78 -9.38
C VAL A 325 27.99 -22.49 -9.18
N GLU A 326 29.05 -21.77 -8.83
CA GLU A 326 30.35 -22.38 -8.51
C GLU A 326 30.29 -23.27 -7.26
N LEU A 327 29.57 -22.85 -6.20
CA LEU A 327 29.35 -23.69 -5.03
C LEU A 327 28.56 -24.97 -5.35
N GLN A 328 27.58 -24.90 -6.27
CA GLN A 328 26.88 -26.09 -6.76
C GLN A 328 27.82 -27.04 -7.51
N LYS A 329 28.72 -26.52 -8.35
CA LYS A 329 29.77 -27.33 -9.01
C LYS A 329 30.69 -28.02 -8.00
N PHE A 330 30.85 -27.47 -6.80
CA PHE A 330 31.59 -28.12 -5.71
C PHE A 330 30.83 -29.24 -4.99
N GLY A 331 29.54 -29.43 -5.30
CA GLY A 331 28.68 -30.45 -4.73
C GLY A 331 27.84 -29.97 -3.55
N PHE A 332 27.74 -28.65 -3.33
CA PHE A 332 26.88 -28.09 -2.29
C PHE A 332 25.47 -27.82 -2.83
N ASN A 333 24.44 -28.25 -2.11
CA ASN A 333 23.07 -27.84 -2.41
C ASN A 333 22.77 -26.48 -1.78
N VAL A 334 22.93 -25.41 -2.55
CA VAL A 334 22.70 -24.02 -2.11
C VAL A 334 21.35 -23.46 -2.57
N SER A 335 20.36 -24.32 -2.81
CA SER A 335 19.01 -23.90 -3.24
C SER A 335 18.37 -22.88 -2.28
N TRP A 336 18.61 -23.02 -0.97
CA TRP A 336 18.13 -22.07 0.04
C TRP A 336 18.75 -20.67 -0.10
N LEU A 337 20.02 -20.56 -0.51
CA LEU A 337 20.68 -19.28 -0.80
C LEU A 337 20.10 -18.65 -2.06
N VAL A 338 19.92 -19.45 -3.12
CA VAL A 338 19.32 -19.00 -4.38
C VAL A 338 17.89 -18.48 -4.14
N ASN A 339 17.08 -19.22 -3.39
CA ASN A 339 15.72 -18.78 -3.03
C ASN A 339 15.74 -17.48 -2.21
N ARG A 340 16.70 -17.35 -1.28
CA ARG A 340 16.85 -16.13 -0.50
C ARG A 340 17.26 -14.93 -1.37
N LEU A 341 18.15 -15.14 -2.33
CA LEU A 341 18.58 -14.12 -3.29
C LEU A 341 17.43 -13.69 -4.21
N ASN A 342 16.65 -14.65 -4.73
CA ASN A 342 15.44 -14.36 -5.51
C ASN A 342 14.44 -13.51 -4.72
N TYR A 343 14.23 -13.84 -3.44
CA TYR A 343 13.35 -13.04 -2.57
C TYR A 343 13.88 -11.61 -2.34
N ILE A 344 15.20 -11.44 -2.19
CA ILE A 344 15.82 -10.11 -2.09
C ILE A 344 15.61 -9.32 -3.38
N GLU A 345 15.82 -9.96 -4.53
CA GLU A 345 15.58 -9.36 -5.85
C GLU A 345 14.13 -8.91 -6.00
N GLU A 346 13.17 -9.79 -5.68
CA GLU A 346 11.74 -9.46 -5.72
C GLU A 346 11.43 -8.26 -4.82
N ILE A 347 11.89 -8.23 -3.57
CA ILE A 347 11.64 -7.07 -2.69
C ILE A 347 12.27 -5.80 -3.25
N ARG A 348 13.51 -5.88 -3.73
CA ARG A 348 14.27 -4.70 -4.16
C ARG A 348 13.71 -4.08 -5.43
N PHE A 349 13.30 -4.91 -6.38
CA PHE A 349 12.87 -4.47 -7.71
C PHE A 349 11.36 -4.50 -7.91
N SER A 350 10.58 -4.98 -6.94
CA SER A 350 9.14 -4.72 -6.87
C SER A 350 8.89 -3.27 -6.41
N GLN A 351 9.22 -2.34 -7.30
CA GLN A 351 9.33 -0.91 -7.09
C GLN A 351 8.08 -0.11 -6.64
N PRO A 352 6.82 -0.58 -6.75
CA PRO A 352 5.71 0.21 -6.23
C PRO A 352 5.70 0.23 -4.70
N LEU A 353 5.89 -0.94 -4.07
CA LEU A 353 5.51 -1.10 -2.66
C LEU A 353 6.45 -0.40 -1.69
N LEU A 354 7.77 -0.42 -1.94
CA LEU A 354 8.73 0.26 -1.05
C LEU A 354 8.64 1.78 -1.17
N SER A 355 8.45 2.29 -2.39
CA SER A 355 8.26 3.73 -2.62
C SER A 355 6.93 4.21 -2.04
N GLU A 356 5.87 3.41 -2.16
CA GLU A 356 4.58 3.68 -1.52
C GLU A 356 4.69 3.66 0.00
N LEU A 357 5.43 2.71 0.58
CA LEU A 357 5.65 2.64 2.03
C LEU A 357 6.40 3.86 2.56
N ASP A 358 7.48 4.28 1.89
CA ASP A 358 8.24 5.48 2.24
C ASP A 358 7.38 6.75 2.15
N ALA A 359 6.55 6.87 1.10
CA ALA A 359 5.59 7.95 0.97
C ALA A 359 4.56 7.96 2.12
N ILE A 360 4.06 6.79 2.52
CA ILE A 360 3.14 6.66 3.66
C ILE A 360 3.83 7.06 4.97
N GLU A 361 5.08 6.62 5.22
CA GLU A 361 5.86 7.00 6.39
C GLU A 361 6.07 8.52 6.45
N CYS A 362 6.42 9.16 5.33
CA CYS A 362 6.52 10.62 5.22
C CYS A 362 5.19 11.31 5.58
N CYS A 363 4.07 10.82 5.03
CA CYS A 363 2.74 11.37 5.35
C CYS A 363 2.38 11.22 6.83
N ILE A 364 2.77 10.10 7.46
CA ILE A 364 2.55 9.87 8.89
C ILE A 364 3.32 10.90 9.73
N ASP A 365 4.57 11.18 9.38
CA ASP A 365 5.41 12.12 10.12
C ASP A 365 4.95 13.58 9.93
N ASP A 366 4.46 13.94 8.74
CA ASP A 366 3.78 15.22 8.50
C ASP A 366 2.52 15.35 9.36
N ALA A 367 1.71 14.29 9.43
CA ALA A 367 0.49 14.28 10.25
C ALA A 367 0.80 14.40 11.75
N LYS A 368 1.86 13.73 12.23
CA LYS A 368 2.33 13.88 13.62
C LYS A 368 2.78 15.31 13.90
N SER A 369 3.51 15.93 12.98
CA SER A 369 3.97 17.32 13.11
C SER A 369 2.78 18.28 13.24
N LYS A 370 1.77 18.16 12.36
CA LYS A 370 0.53 18.95 12.43
C LYS A 370 -0.24 18.73 13.74
N LEU A 371 -0.29 17.49 14.23
CA LEU A 371 -0.95 17.18 15.50
C LEU A 371 -0.26 17.88 16.68
N GLN A 372 1.08 17.94 16.67
CA GLN A 372 1.84 18.67 17.69
C GLN A 372 1.57 20.18 17.64
N GLU A 373 1.47 20.77 16.45
CA GLU A 373 1.09 22.18 16.30
C GLU A 373 -0.30 22.48 16.88
N PHE A 374 -1.29 21.63 16.59
CA PHE A 374 -2.63 21.76 17.17
C PHE A 374 -2.62 21.62 18.69
N GLN A 375 -1.81 20.72 19.24
CA GLN A 375 -1.66 20.57 20.68
C GLN A 375 -1.10 21.86 21.32
N ILE A 376 -0.09 22.47 20.70
CA ILE A 376 0.48 23.75 21.16
C ILE A 376 -0.60 24.85 21.16
N HIS A 377 -1.39 24.96 20.09
CA HIS A 377 -2.45 25.96 19.99
C HIS A 377 -3.56 25.74 21.04
N LEU A 378 -3.91 24.48 21.31
CA LEU A 378 -4.89 24.12 22.34
C LEU A 378 -4.39 24.54 23.72
N ASP A 379 -3.13 24.27 24.04
CA ASP A 379 -2.53 24.65 25.33
C ASP A 379 -2.43 26.17 25.50
N ASP A 380 -2.10 26.92 24.44
CA ASP A 380 -2.14 28.39 24.44
C ASP A 380 -3.57 28.92 24.71
N THR A 381 -4.56 28.39 24.00
CA THR A 381 -5.97 28.78 24.19
C THR A 381 -6.45 28.47 25.60
N LYS A 382 -6.05 27.33 26.15
CA LYS A 382 -6.36 26.92 27.52
C LYS A 382 -5.75 27.87 28.56
N ASN A 383 -4.53 28.37 28.31
CA ASN A 383 -3.89 29.36 29.18
C ASN A 383 -4.62 30.71 29.10
N LYS A 384 -4.94 31.21 27.90
CA LYS A 384 -5.74 32.44 27.73
C LYS A 384 -7.09 32.36 28.44
N LEU A 385 -7.76 31.20 28.41
CA LEU A 385 -9.02 31.00 29.11
C LEU A 385 -8.84 31.13 30.64
N LYS A 386 -7.76 30.56 31.20
CA LYS A 386 -7.44 30.71 32.63
C LYS A 386 -7.19 32.17 33.00
N ASP A 387 -6.48 32.91 32.16
CA ASP A 387 -6.21 34.33 32.39
C ASP A 387 -7.50 35.16 32.39
N LEU A 388 -8.41 34.89 31.44
CA LEU A 388 -9.73 35.53 31.40
C LEU A 388 -10.60 35.16 32.62
N GLN A 389 -10.53 33.92 33.08
CA GLN A 389 -11.22 33.49 34.31
C GLN A 389 -10.67 34.22 35.54
N ALA A 390 -9.35 34.36 35.65
CA ALA A 390 -8.71 35.11 36.73
C ALA A 390 -9.10 36.59 36.68
N LEU A 391 -9.06 37.21 35.50
CA LEU A 391 -9.49 38.60 35.29
C LEU A 391 -10.96 38.81 35.67
N ARG A 392 -11.85 37.88 35.31
CA ARG A 392 -13.26 37.92 35.72
C ARG A 392 -13.40 37.93 37.23
N VAL A 393 -12.67 37.06 37.94
CA VAL A 393 -12.69 36.98 39.41
C VAL A 393 -12.22 38.31 40.02
N GLU A 394 -11.12 38.87 39.51
CA GLU A 394 -10.59 40.18 39.96
C GLU A 394 -11.63 41.30 39.75
N LYS A 395 -12.27 41.34 38.57
CA LYS A 395 -13.30 42.35 38.27
C LYS A 395 -14.53 42.21 39.15
N MET A 396 -14.98 40.99 39.44
CA MET A 396 -16.07 40.74 40.38
C MET A 396 -15.72 41.23 41.80
N GLN A 397 -14.49 41.04 42.25
CA GLN A 397 -14.03 41.58 43.55
C GLN A 397 -14.02 43.12 43.57
N GLN A 398 -13.58 43.76 42.48
CA GLN A 398 -13.61 45.23 42.35
C GLN A 398 -15.04 45.77 42.45
N ILE A 399 -15.99 45.11 41.78
CA ILE A 399 -17.41 45.47 41.81
C ILE A 399 -17.99 45.28 43.22
N GLN A 400 -17.72 44.13 43.85
CA GLN A 400 -18.15 43.87 45.23
C GLN A 400 -17.62 44.92 46.21
N LYS A 401 -16.37 45.35 46.04
CA LYS A 401 -15.77 46.40 46.87
C LYS A 401 -16.44 47.77 46.66
N ALA A 402 -16.83 48.08 45.43
CA ALA A 402 -17.44 49.37 45.08
C ALA A 402 -18.93 49.48 45.42
N PHE A 403 -19.68 48.38 45.26
CA PHE A 403 -21.15 48.38 45.32
C PHE A 403 -21.74 47.44 46.39
N GLY A 404 -20.88 46.79 47.19
CA GLY A 404 -21.32 45.78 48.15
C GLY A 404 -21.88 44.53 47.47
N THR A 405 -22.63 43.73 48.23
CA THR A 405 -23.28 42.49 47.75
C THR A 405 -24.41 42.75 46.75
N LEU A 406 -25.06 43.91 46.83
CA LEU A 406 -26.15 44.31 45.92
C LEU A 406 -25.67 44.37 44.46
N GLY A 407 -24.48 44.94 44.22
CA GLY A 407 -23.89 45.04 42.89
C GLY A 407 -23.50 43.68 42.29
N THR A 408 -23.05 42.73 43.10
CA THR A 408 -22.73 41.38 42.63
C THR A 408 -23.98 40.56 42.29
N ASN A 409 -25.08 40.74 43.03
CA ASN A 409 -26.34 40.01 42.80
C ASN A 409 -27.01 40.45 41.49
N LEU A 410 -26.99 41.76 41.20
CA LEU A 410 -27.47 42.32 39.93
C LEU A 410 -26.70 41.78 38.72
N LEU A 411 -25.36 41.68 38.81
CA LEU A 411 -24.52 41.14 37.73
C LEU A 411 -24.64 39.62 37.53
N ALA A 412 -25.04 38.89 38.56
CA ALA A 412 -25.40 37.48 38.45
C ALA A 412 -26.79 37.26 37.84
N GLY A 413 -27.51 38.34 37.48
CA GLY A 413 -28.83 38.28 36.86
C GLY A 413 -29.98 38.17 37.86
N TYR A 414 -29.72 38.33 39.16
CA TYR A 414 -30.78 38.41 40.16
C TYR A 414 -31.31 39.85 40.19
N THR A 415 -32.42 40.07 39.49
CA THR A 415 -33.19 41.33 39.54
C THR A 415 -34.20 41.37 40.69
N GLY A 416 -34.34 40.27 41.44
CA GLY A 416 -35.22 40.19 42.60
C GLY A 416 -34.63 40.96 43.78
N ASP A 417 -35.41 41.89 44.33
CA ASP A 417 -35.07 42.67 45.51
C ASP A 417 -34.81 41.73 46.71
N ASP A 418 -33.57 41.66 47.18
CA ASP A 418 -33.22 41.00 48.46
C ASP A 418 -33.96 41.66 49.66
N LEU A 419 -34.66 42.77 49.43
CA LEU A 419 -35.51 43.47 50.40
C LEU A 419 -36.71 42.65 50.91
N LEU A 420 -37.02 41.49 50.33
CA LEU A 420 -38.11 40.62 50.80
C LEU A 420 -37.67 39.41 51.64
N SER A 421 -36.38 39.26 51.94
CA SER A 421 -35.91 38.28 52.91
C SER A 421 -36.23 38.78 54.34
N SER A 422 -37.48 38.60 54.77
CA SER A 422 -37.90 38.83 56.17
C SER A 422 -37.15 37.90 57.15
N PRO A 423 -36.93 38.31 58.42
CA PRO A 423 -36.16 37.57 59.44
C PRO A 423 -36.77 36.24 59.88
#